data_AF-A0A0N5BUA8-F1
#
_entry.id   AF-A0A0N5BUA8-F1
#
_cell.length_a   1.000
_cell.length_b   1.000
_cell.length_c   1.000
_cell.angle_alpha   90.00
_cell.angle_beta   90.00
_cell.angle_gamma   90.00
#
_symmetry.space_group_name_H-M   'P 1'
#
loop_
_entity.id
_entity.type
_entity.pdbx_description
1 polymer ?
#
loop_
_entity_poly.entity_id
_entity_poly.type
_entity_poly.pdbx_seq_one_letter_code
_entity_poly.pdbx_strand_id
1 'polypeptide(L)'
;MQKTFIIFLCIIFFSQIQPVLFGGKNFFADDQNGKSITKSAMKTLDELLRRIKGFISTINNPLDNFKEGKINTTSKTFRDNDVIENSGYYQGDIKLSKFQAEYLIDTVAEIAEGLGADVSDIVGDAETRKKRKIDTRPNFIWDLKVPYVVDYRVDRNLIRKALDKLQSETCLEFIEYSGYIPSGEAGLKYFPGDGCYSSVGRQSLNELQEISI
;
A
#
# COMPACT_ATOMS: atom_id res chain seq x y z
N MET A 1 -27.00 38.90 -46.72
CA MET A 1 -25.55 38.71 -46.48
C MET A 1 -25.20 38.50 -45.01
N GLN A 2 -25.82 39.21 -44.06
CA GLN A 2 -25.48 39.08 -42.63
C GLN A 2 -25.89 37.73 -42.01
N LYS A 3 -27.03 37.15 -42.41
CA LYS A 3 -27.50 35.83 -41.92
C LYS A 3 -26.64 34.65 -42.40
N THR A 4 -26.11 34.72 -43.62
CA THR A 4 -25.19 33.71 -44.16
C THR A 4 -23.80 33.79 -43.52
N PHE A 5 -23.37 34.98 -43.09
CA PHE A 5 -22.10 35.18 -42.40
C PHE A 5 -22.10 34.60 -40.97
N ILE A 6 -23.23 34.71 -40.27
CA ILE A 6 -23.41 34.13 -38.92
C ILE A 6 -23.37 32.60 -38.97
N ILE A 7 -24.01 31.99 -39.98
CA ILE A 7 -23.99 30.53 -40.16
C ILE A 7 -22.56 30.02 -40.44
N PHE A 8 -21.79 30.75 -41.25
CA PHE A 8 -20.38 30.42 -41.51
C PHE A 8 -19.50 30.52 -40.25
N LEU A 9 -19.74 31.52 -39.40
CA LEU A 9 -19.04 31.68 -38.11
C LEU A 9 -19.39 30.55 -37.13
N CYS A 10 -20.65 30.09 -37.09
CA CYS A 10 -21.04 28.94 -36.25
C CYS A 10 -20.39 27.63 -36.71
N ILE A 11 -20.27 27.39 -38.02
CA ILE A 11 -19.63 26.17 -38.56
C ILE A 11 -18.12 26.14 -38.26
N ILE A 12 -17.45 27.30 -38.27
CA ILE A 12 -16.02 27.40 -37.90
C ILE A 12 -15.82 27.22 -36.39
N PHE A 13 -16.72 27.72 -35.54
CA PHE A 13 -16.66 27.46 -34.10
C PHE A 13 -16.95 26.00 -33.72
N PHE A 14 -17.83 25.31 -34.47
CA PHE A 14 -18.11 23.88 -34.25
C PHE A 14 -17.06 22.95 -34.86
N SER A 15 -16.30 23.37 -35.88
CA SER A 15 -15.24 22.54 -36.48
C SER A 15 -13.92 22.53 -35.70
N GLN A 16 -13.73 23.45 -34.74
CA GLN A 16 -12.62 23.42 -33.78
C GLN A 16 -12.92 22.58 -32.53
N ILE A 17 -14.14 22.06 -32.38
CA ILE A 17 -14.45 21.03 -31.38
C ILE A 17 -14.20 19.68 -32.02
N GLN A 18 -12.92 19.38 -32.29
CA GLN A 18 -12.54 17.97 -32.35
C GLN A 18 -12.85 17.40 -30.97
N PRO A 19 -13.52 16.23 -30.84
CA PRO A 19 -13.43 15.50 -29.60
C PRO A 19 -11.95 15.24 -29.41
N VAL A 20 -11.35 15.89 -28.40
CA VAL A 20 -10.09 15.43 -27.87
C VAL A 20 -10.41 14.04 -27.36
N LEU A 21 -10.16 13.06 -28.23
CA LEU A 21 -10.03 11.68 -27.88
C LEU A 21 -8.81 11.66 -26.97
N PHE A 22 -9.00 12.04 -25.70
CA PHE A 22 -8.13 11.60 -24.62
C PHE A 22 -8.33 10.09 -24.59
N GLY A 23 -7.57 9.42 -25.47
CA GLY A 23 -7.41 7.99 -25.45
C GLY A 23 -7.11 7.64 -24.02
N GLY A 24 -8.01 6.85 -23.43
CA GLY A 24 -7.95 6.43 -22.05
C GLY A 24 -6.54 5.91 -21.77
N LYS A 25 -5.77 6.69 -21.03
CA LYS A 25 -4.64 6.12 -20.31
C LYS A 25 -5.29 5.23 -19.28
N ASN A 26 -5.15 3.92 -19.49
CA ASN A 26 -5.57 2.88 -18.57
C ASN A 26 -5.30 3.34 -17.13
N PHE A 27 -6.36 3.67 -16.40
CA PHE A 27 -6.33 4.16 -15.02
C PHE A 27 -6.03 3.02 -14.02
N PHE A 28 -5.35 1.98 -14.50
CA PHE A 28 -5.04 0.73 -13.80
C PHE A 28 -3.51 0.53 -13.69
N ALA A 29 -2.77 1.62 -13.48
CA ALA A 29 -1.31 1.58 -13.40
C ALA A 29 -0.74 1.58 -11.97
N ASP A 30 -1.58 1.78 -10.94
CA ASP A 30 -1.09 1.89 -9.56
C ASP A 30 -1.11 0.55 -8.76
N ASP A 31 -2.03 -0.36 -9.05
CA ASP A 31 -2.17 -1.60 -8.27
C ASP A 31 -0.95 -2.54 -8.40
N GLN A 32 -0.43 -2.70 -9.63
CA GLN A 32 0.80 -3.46 -9.90
C GLN A 32 2.05 -2.79 -9.30
N ASN A 33 2.06 -1.46 -9.23
CA ASN A 33 3.18 -0.71 -8.69
C ASN A 33 3.28 -0.91 -7.17
N GLY A 34 2.18 -0.77 -6.42
CA GLY A 34 2.17 -0.96 -4.96
C GLY A 34 2.54 -2.38 -4.51
N LYS A 35 2.01 -3.42 -5.19
CA LYS A 35 2.36 -4.82 -4.86
C LYS A 35 3.82 -5.13 -5.17
N SER A 36 4.35 -4.67 -6.30
CA SER A 36 5.76 -4.87 -6.66
C SER A 36 6.71 -4.12 -5.71
N ILE A 37 6.36 -2.88 -5.32
CA ILE A 37 7.07 -2.13 -4.28
C ILE A 37 7.11 -2.92 -2.97
N THR A 38 5.95 -3.42 -2.53
CA THR A 38 5.84 -4.17 -1.27
C THR A 38 6.70 -5.43 -1.32
N LYS A 39 6.59 -6.22 -2.39
CA LYS A 39 7.38 -7.44 -2.60
C LYS A 39 8.89 -7.16 -2.64
N SER A 40 9.30 -6.09 -3.33
CA SER A 40 10.70 -5.69 -3.38
C SER A 40 11.21 -5.29 -1.99
N ALA A 41 10.40 -4.55 -1.23
CA ALA A 41 10.76 -4.14 0.12
C ALA A 41 10.90 -5.35 1.05
N MET A 42 9.98 -6.31 0.99
CA MET A 42 10.07 -7.55 1.78
C MET A 42 11.36 -8.31 1.47
N LYS A 43 11.71 -8.47 0.18
CA LYS A 43 12.95 -9.12 -0.21
C LYS A 43 14.19 -8.40 0.36
N THR A 44 14.21 -7.08 0.35
CA THR A 44 15.31 -6.29 0.94
C THR A 44 15.37 -6.47 2.46
N LEU A 45 14.22 -6.44 3.14
CA LEU A 45 14.15 -6.68 4.59
C LEU A 45 14.65 -8.08 4.96
N ASP A 46 14.29 -9.11 4.20
CA ASP A 46 14.76 -10.48 4.43
C ASP A 46 16.29 -10.58 4.34
N GLU A 47 16.88 -9.90 3.34
CA GLU A 47 18.32 -9.84 3.17
C GLU A 47 19.01 -9.09 4.34
N LEU A 48 18.44 -7.97 4.80
CA LEU A 48 18.93 -7.26 5.99
C LEU A 48 18.84 -8.14 7.25
N LEU A 49 17.71 -8.81 7.46
CA LEU A 49 17.52 -9.71 8.59
C LEU A 49 18.50 -10.90 8.53
N ARG A 50 18.80 -11.41 7.34
CA ARG A 50 19.80 -12.47 7.14
C ARG A 50 21.19 -12.00 7.58
N ARG A 51 21.57 -10.77 7.24
CA ARG A 51 22.85 -10.17 7.66
C ARG A 51 22.95 -9.99 9.17
N ILE A 52 21.91 -9.41 9.77
CA ILE A 52 21.84 -9.23 11.22
C ILE A 52 21.99 -10.59 11.92
N LYS A 53 21.25 -11.61 11.47
CA LYS A 53 21.35 -12.98 12.02
C LYS A 53 22.75 -13.56 11.90
N GLY A 54 23.40 -13.42 10.74
CA GLY A 54 24.77 -13.91 10.51
C GLY A 54 25.82 -13.18 11.36
N PHE A 55 25.63 -11.89 11.58
CA PHE A 55 26.50 -11.11 12.46
C PHE A 55 26.33 -11.51 13.93
N ILE A 56 25.09 -11.64 14.42
CA ILE A 56 24.81 -12.10 15.79
C ILE A 56 25.38 -13.50 16.03
N SER A 57 25.25 -14.43 15.08
CA SER A 57 25.85 -15.76 15.22
C SER A 57 27.37 -15.74 15.24
N THR A 58 28.01 -14.74 14.62
CA THR A 58 29.46 -14.55 14.68
C THR A 58 29.90 -14.01 16.05
N ILE A 59 29.16 -13.05 16.61
CA ILE A 59 29.44 -12.50 17.96
C ILE A 59 29.26 -13.55 19.04
N ASN A 60 28.21 -14.39 18.95
CA ASN A 60 27.92 -15.38 19.98
C ASN A 60 28.87 -16.60 19.96
N ASN A 61 29.80 -16.65 19.00
CA ASN A 61 30.84 -17.67 18.91
C ASN A 61 32.22 -17.11 19.34
N PRO A 62 32.35 -16.65 20.59
CA PRO A 62 33.41 -17.25 21.41
C PRO A 62 33.04 -17.37 22.90
N LEU A 63 32.44 -18.50 23.30
CA LEU A 63 32.79 -19.34 24.48
C LEU A 63 31.78 -20.49 24.61
N ASP A 64 31.85 -21.47 23.71
CA ASP A 64 31.13 -22.74 23.88
C ASP A 64 31.86 -23.59 24.95
N ASN A 65 31.69 -23.18 26.21
CA ASN A 65 32.08 -23.90 27.43
C ASN A 65 31.15 -23.53 28.59
N PHE A 66 29.88 -23.26 28.32
CA PHE A 66 28.86 -23.22 29.36
C PHE A 66 27.74 -24.19 29.02
N LYS A 67 27.69 -25.28 29.79
CA LYS A 67 26.66 -26.32 29.75
C LYS A 67 25.26 -25.69 29.64
N GLU A 68 24.66 -25.75 28.47
CA GLU A 68 23.22 -25.58 28.36
C GLU A 68 22.52 -26.84 28.85
N GLY A 69 21.78 -26.67 29.95
CA GLY A 69 20.75 -27.60 30.37
C GLY A 69 19.73 -27.74 29.25
N LYS A 70 19.46 -29.00 28.88
CA LYS A 70 18.52 -29.42 27.84
C LYS A 70 17.12 -28.82 28.07
N ILE A 71 16.78 -27.72 27.40
CA ILE A 71 15.40 -27.25 27.29
C ILE A 71 14.82 -27.87 26.02
N ASN A 72 13.88 -28.81 26.20
CA ASN A 72 13.15 -29.43 25.10
C ASN A 72 12.17 -28.40 24.52
N THR A 73 12.61 -27.61 23.55
CA THR A 73 11.70 -26.78 22.76
C THR A 73 11.04 -27.68 21.73
N THR A 74 9.81 -28.13 22.04
CA THR A 74 8.93 -28.79 21.09
C THR A 74 8.78 -27.91 19.86
N SER A 75 9.34 -28.35 18.73
CA SER A 75 9.14 -27.73 17.42
C SER A 75 7.67 -27.90 17.04
N LYS A 76 6.85 -26.88 17.34
CA LYS A 76 5.56 -26.74 16.67
C LYS A 76 5.85 -26.58 15.18
N THR A 77 5.32 -27.49 14.39
CA THR A 77 5.48 -27.57 12.94
C THR A 77 5.01 -26.27 12.27
N PHE A 78 5.98 -25.55 11.70
CA PHE A 78 5.87 -24.42 10.78
C PHE A 78 5.14 -24.85 9.49
N ARG A 79 3.81 -24.83 9.44
CA ARG A 79 3.07 -25.07 8.17
C ARG A 79 2.00 -24.03 7.84
N ASP A 80 1.57 -23.20 8.79
CA ASP A 80 0.61 -22.12 8.52
C ASP A 80 1.28 -20.78 8.17
N ASN A 81 2.59 -20.63 8.40
CA ASN A 81 3.31 -19.38 8.13
C ASN A 81 3.60 -19.15 6.64
N ASP A 82 3.70 -20.22 5.83
CA ASP A 82 4.16 -20.13 4.43
C ASP A 82 3.18 -19.35 3.52
N VAL A 83 1.88 -19.29 3.85
CA VAL A 83 0.86 -18.59 3.06
C VAL A 83 0.90 -17.08 3.31
N ILE A 84 1.11 -16.66 4.56
CA ILE A 84 1.26 -15.25 4.95
C ILE A 84 2.59 -14.70 4.43
N GLU A 85 3.66 -15.50 4.49
CA GLU A 85 5.01 -15.11 4.07
C GLU A 85 5.14 -14.94 2.55
N ASN A 86 4.31 -15.62 1.74
CA ASN A 86 4.39 -15.58 0.27
C ASN A 86 3.32 -14.73 -0.42
N SER A 87 2.50 -13.96 0.31
CA SER A 87 1.43 -13.16 -0.31
C SER A 87 1.97 -12.02 -1.20
N GLY A 88 3.23 -11.60 -0.97
CA GLY A 88 3.83 -10.43 -1.59
C GLY A 88 3.34 -9.10 -0.98
N TYR A 89 2.58 -9.17 0.11
CA TYR A 89 2.15 -8.02 0.91
C TYR A 89 2.85 -8.01 2.26
N TYR A 90 3.00 -6.83 2.85
CA TYR A 90 3.59 -6.68 4.18
C TYR A 90 2.64 -7.28 5.21
N GLN A 91 3.18 -8.09 6.14
CA GLN A 91 2.39 -8.84 7.13
C GLN A 91 1.26 -9.72 6.56
N GLY A 92 1.31 -10.02 5.26
CA GLY A 92 0.33 -10.88 4.58
C GLY A 92 -0.74 -10.13 3.79
N ASP A 93 -1.12 -8.92 4.19
CA ASP A 93 -2.31 -8.21 3.69
C ASP A 93 -2.15 -6.69 3.52
N ILE A 94 -0.96 -6.12 3.81
CA ILE A 94 -0.71 -4.67 3.67
C ILE A 94 0.05 -4.36 2.37
N LYS A 95 -0.55 -3.54 1.51
CA LYS A 95 0.09 -2.94 0.32
C LYS A 95 0.77 -1.62 0.69
N LEU A 96 2.11 -1.63 0.76
CA LEU A 96 2.92 -0.48 1.12
C LEU A 96 3.00 0.54 -0.02
N SER A 97 2.96 1.83 0.33
CA SER A 97 3.44 2.89 -0.55
C SER A 97 4.96 2.86 -0.66
N LYS A 98 5.50 3.51 -1.69
CA LYS A 98 6.95 3.70 -1.87
C LYS A 98 7.61 4.30 -0.62
N PHE A 99 7.00 5.34 -0.05
CA PHE A 99 7.53 6.01 1.13
C PHE A 99 7.55 5.10 2.37
N GLN A 100 6.50 4.30 2.57
CA GLN A 100 6.44 3.35 3.68
C GLN A 100 7.48 2.23 3.51
N ALA A 101 7.63 1.71 2.29
CA ALA A 101 8.63 0.70 1.96
C ALA A 101 10.07 1.19 2.20
N GLU A 102 10.43 2.36 1.67
CA GLU A 102 11.74 2.98 1.90
C GLU A 102 11.99 3.21 3.39
N TYR A 103 11.02 3.77 4.10
CA TYR A 103 11.15 4.02 5.54
C TYR A 103 11.40 2.75 6.36
N LEU A 104 10.74 1.63 6.04
CA LEU A 104 10.96 0.35 6.72
C LEU A 104 12.39 -0.17 6.46
N ILE A 105 12.86 -0.10 5.22
CA ILE A 105 14.21 -0.52 4.84
C ILE A 105 15.25 0.33 5.56
N ASP A 106 15.13 1.66 5.48
CA ASP A 106 16.02 2.61 6.14
C ASP A 106 16.10 2.34 7.65
N THR A 107 14.94 2.12 8.30
CA THR A 107 14.87 1.83 9.74
C THR A 107 15.61 0.54 10.11
N VAL A 108 15.47 -0.52 9.32
CA VAL A 108 16.13 -1.81 9.62
C VAL A 108 17.63 -1.74 9.31
N ALA A 109 18.03 -0.99 8.28
CA ALA A 109 19.44 -0.74 7.99
C ALA A 109 20.11 0.03 9.14
N GLU A 110 19.48 1.10 9.66
CA GLU A 110 19.98 1.85 10.83
C GLU A 110 20.16 0.93 12.06
N ILE A 111 19.22 0.00 12.29
CA ILE A 111 19.33 -0.99 13.38
C ILE A 111 20.51 -1.94 13.12
N ALA A 112 20.69 -2.41 11.89
CA ALA A 112 21.79 -3.31 11.53
C ALA A 112 23.15 -2.65 11.77
N GLU A 113 23.33 -1.41 11.30
CA GLU A 113 24.54 -0.62 11.50
C GLU A 113 24.79 -0.33 12.98
N GLY A 114 23.74 0.03 13.72
CA GLY A 114 23.82 0.24 15.17
C GLY A 114 24.21 -1.02 15.96
N LEU A 115 23.94 -2.21 15.42
CA LEU A 115 24.43 -3.47 15.95
C LEU A 115 25.85 -3.80 15.50
N GLY A 116 26.37 -3.14 14.45
CA GLY A 116 27.68 -3.39 13.85
C GLY A 116 27.68 -4.33 12.65
N ALA A 117 26.49 -4.67 12.12
CA ALA A 117 26.38 -5.45 10.88
C ALA A 117 26.52 -4.52 9.66
N ASP A 118 27.42 -4.86 8.74
CA ASP A 118 27.60 -4.12 7.48
C ASP A 118 26.49 -4.43 6.47
N VAL A 119 25.77 -3.39 6.05
CA VAL A 119 24.65 -3.44 5.11
C VAL A 119 24.76 -2.40 3.98
N SER A 120 25.93 -1.76 3.86
CA SER A 120 26.16 -0.61 2.95
C SER A 120 26.00 -0.93 1.46
N ASP A 121 26.19 -2.18 1.07
CA ASP A 121 25.97 -2.66 -0.30
C ASP A 121 24.50 -3.02 -0.60
N ILE A 122 23.64 -3.08 0.42
CA ILE A 122 22.20 -3.32 0.28
C ILE A 122 21.44 -2.00 0.20
N VAL A 123 21.75 -1.08 1.12
CA VAL A 123 21.11 0.23 1.24
C VAL A 123 22.25 1.24 1.16
N GLY A 124 22.35 1.96 0.04
CA GLY A 124 23.41 2.97 -0.13
C GLY A 124 23.37 4.01 1.00
N ASP A 125 24.50 4.71 1.19
CA ASP A 125 24.81 5.58 2.34
C ASP A 125 23.57 6.13 3.07
N ALA A 126 23.30 5.57 4.26
CA ALA A 126 22.06 5.71 5.03
C ALA A 126 21.84 7.12 5.64
N GLU A 127 22.50 8.15 5.12
CA GLU A 127 22.65 9.46 5.78
C GLU A 127 21.35 10.29 5.92
N THR A 128 20.19 9.83 5.46
CA THR A 128 18.93 10.59 5.61
C THR A 128 17.98 9.99 6.63
N ARG A 129 18.29 10.21 7.92
CA ARG A 129 17.39 9.94 9.05
C ARG A 129 15.97 10.49 8.81
N LYS A 130 14.99 9.62 8.58
CA LYS A 130 13.55 9.95 8.54
C LYS A 130 12.89 9.52 9.85
N LYS A 131 12.21 10.44 10.56
CA LYS A 131 11.59 10.13 11.86
C LYS A 131 10.38 9.22 11.72
N ARG A 132 10.23 8.32 12.71
CA ARG A 132 9.13 7.35 12.87
C ARG A 132 7.77 8.02 13.05
N LYS A 133 6.85 7.83 12.11
CA LYS A 133 5.42 8.11 12.28
C LYS A 133 4.65 7.33 11.21
N ILE A 134 3.39 6.92 11.47
CA ILE A 134 2.40 6.86 10.36
C ILE A 134 2.60 8.16 9.60
N ASP A 135 2.56 8.12 8.29
CA ASP A 135 2.58 9.36 7.56
C ASP A 135 1.34 10.16 7.93
N THR A 136 1.43 10.99 8.97
CA THR A 136 0.32 11.83 9.44
C THR A 136 0.35 13.13 8.68
N ARG A 137 1.10 13.24 7.57
CA ARG A 137 0.86 14.35 6.65
C ARG A 137 -0.63 14.26 6.33
N PRO A 138 -1.38 15.37 6.41
CA PRO A 138 -2.84 15.38 6.22
C PRO A 138 -3.31 14.61 4.98
N ASN A 139 -2.44 14.51 3.98
CA ASN A 139 -2.65 13.79 2.73
C ASN A 139 -2.86 12.27 2.87
N PHE A 140 -2.49 11.65 4.00
CA PHE A 140 -2.63 10.20 4.20
C PHE A 140 -3.67 9.81 5.24
N ILE A 141 -4.36 10.79 5.82
CA ILE A 141 -5.47 10.57 6.74
C ILE A 141 -6.76 10.73 5.94
N TRP A 142 -7.71 9.83 6.17
CA TRP A 142 -9.06 9.96 5.65
C TRP A 142 -9.80 11.07 6.40
N ASP A 143 -10.55 11.88 5.67
CA ASP A 143 -11.53 12.76 6.28
C ASP A 143 -12.61 11.92 6.99
N LEU A 144 -13.35 12.54 7.93
CA LEU A 144 -14.38 11.83 8.69
C LEU A 144 -15.48 11.25 7.79
N LYS A 145 -15.68 11.82 6.59
CA LYS A 145 -16.57 11.30 5.56
C LYS A 145 -15.74 10.60 4.49
N VAL A 146 -15.93 9.30 4.35
CA VAL A 146 -15.18 8.43 3.44
C VAL A 146 -16.11 7.94 2.32
N PRO A 147 -16.00 8.48 1.11
CA PRO A 147 -16.72 7.96 -0.05
C PRO A 147 -16.28 6.52 -0.36
N TYR A 148 -17.23 5.66 -0.73
CA TYR A 148 -16.89 4.32 -1.22
C TYR A 148 -17.82 3.82 -2.33
N VAL A 149 -17.32 2.89 -3.13
CA VAL A 149 -18.06 2.11 -4.12
C VAL A 149 -17.78 0.63 -3.94
N VAL A 150 -18.74 -0.20 -4.32
CA VAL A 150 -18.62 -1.66 -4.26
C VAL A 150 -18.78 -2.21 -5.68
N ASP A 151 -17.78 -2.95 -6.15
CA ASP A 151 -17.85 -3.70 -7.41
C ASP A 151 -19.03 -4.68 -7.37
N TYR A 152 -19.72 -4.84 -8.50
CA TYR A 152 -20.92 -5.68 -8.60
C TYR A 152 -20.69 -7.16 -8.25
N ARG A 153 -19.43 -7.61 -8.27
CA ARG A 153 -19.02 -8.99 -7.94
C ARG A 153 -18.79 -9.20 -6.45
N VAL A 154 -18.80 -8.15 -5.63
CA VAL A 154 -18.63 -8.22 -4.17
C VAL A 154 -19.99 -8.15 -3.49
N ASP A 155 -20.18 -8.91 -2.40
CA ASP A 155 -21.40 -8.82 -1.58
C ASP A 155 -21.48 -7.45 -0.89
N ARG A 156 -22.29 -6.57 -1.49
CA ARG A 156 -22.54 -5.21 -1.01
C ARG A 156 -23.13 -5.18 0.41
N ASN A 157 -23.97 -6.14 0.78
CA ASN A 157 -24.58 -6.15 2.10
C ASN A 157 -23.56 -6.50 3.19
N LEU A 158 -22.61 -7.38 2.87
CA LEU A 158 -21.49 -7.70 3.77
C LEU A 158 -20.62 -6.46 4.02
N ILE A 159 -20.25 -5.73 2.96
CA ILE A 159 -19.46 -4.49 3.09
C ILE A 159 -20.20 -3.44 3.92
N ARG A 160 -21.49 -3.18 3.62
CA ARG A 160 -22.31 -2.25 4.40
C ARG A 160 -22.34 -2.62 5.88
N LYS A 161 -22.59 -3.88 6.21
CA LYS A 161 -22.64 -4.35 7.60
C LYS A 161 -21.31 -4.14 8.33
N ALA A 162 -20.18 -4.36 7.66
CA ALA A 162 -18.86 -4.14 8.22
C ALA A 162 -18.59 -2.65 8.47
N LEU A 163 -18.93 -1.79 7.49
CA LEU A 163 -18.78 -0.34 7.61
C LEU A 163 -19.70 0.23 8.69
N ASP A 164 -20.96 -0.22 8.76
CA ASP A 164 -21.92 0.18 9.80
C ASP A 164 -21.40 -0.11 11.20
N LYS A 165 -20.70 -1.23 11.39
CA LYS A 165 -20.05 -1.55 12.67
C LYS A 165 -18.98 -0.51 13.02
N LEU A 166 -18.13 -0.13 12.06
CA LEU A 166 -17.13 0.94 12.26
C LEU A 166 -17.78 2.30 12.54
N GLN A 167 -18.85 2.66 11.84
CA GLN A 167 -19.60 3.91 12.08
C GLN A 167 -20.21 3.93 13.49
N SER A 168 -20.67 2.78 13.98
CA SER A 168 -21.29 2.68 15.31
C SER A 168 -20.31 2.89 16.48
N GLU A 169 -19.01 2.74 16.24
CA GLU A 169 -17.96 2.78 17.26
C GLU A 169 -16.97 3.94 17.07
N THR A 170 -17.11 4.72 15.99
CA THR A 170 -16.17 5.79 15.64
C THR A 170 -16.92 7.01 15.12
N CYS A 171 -16.18 8.10 14.84
CA CYS A 171 -16.73 9.29 14.18
C CYS A 171 -16.67 9.21 12.65
N LEU A 172 -16.33 8.06 12.07
CA LEU A 172 -16.28 7.87 10.63
C LEU A 172 -17.69 7.68 10.07
N GLU A 173 -17.93 8.28 8.90
CA GLU A 173 -19.12 8.15 8.08
C GLU A 173 -18.69 7.64 6.70
N PHE A 174 -19.29 6.55 6.23
CA PHE A 174 -19.01 5.94 4.93
C PHE A 174 -20.17 6.23 3.98
N ILE A 175 -19.87 6.90 2.86
CA ILE A 175 -20.87 7.35 1.90
C ILE A 175 -20.81 6.47 0.66
N GLU A 176 -21.81 5.62 0.47
CA GLU A 176 -21.87 4.74 -0.70
C GLU A 176 -22.31 5.49 -1.96
N TYR A 177 -21.56 5.31 -3.05
CA TYR A 177 -21.94 5.78 -4.38
C TYR A 177 -22.39 4.61 -5.27
N SER A 178 -23.41 4.86 -6.09
CA SER A 178 -23.91 3.89 -7.06
C SER A 178 -23.04 3.85 -8.32
N GLY A 179 -21.83 3.27 -8.19
CA GLY A 179 -20.98 2.90 -9.32
C GLY A 179 -19.88 3.89 -9.72
N TYR A 180 -19.96 5.16 -9.29
CA TYR A 180 -18.91 6.14 -9.55
C TYR A 180 -18.85 7.20 -8.45
N ILE A 181 -17.63 7.49 -7.96
CA ILE A 181 -17.34 8.64 -7.10
C ILE A 181 -16.92 9.78 -8.02
N PRO A 182 -17.43 11.02 -7.83
CA PRO A 182 -17.09 12.17 -8.68
C PRO A 182 -15.60 12.29 -8.98
N SER A 183 -15.26 12.64 -10.23
CA SER A 183 -13.88 12.81 -10.67
C SER A 183 -13.16 13.83 -9.78
N GLY A 184 -12.00 13.46 -9.25
CA GLY A 184 -11.20 14.35 -8.41
C GLY A 184 -11.41 14.18 -6.91
N GLU A 185 -12.24 13.23 -6.47
CA GLU A 185 -12.42 12.89 -5.05
C GLU A 185 -11.75 11.56 -4.70
N ALA A 186 -11.09 11.52 -3.54
CA ALA A 186 -10.60 10.28 -2.97
C ALA A 186 -11.77 9.42 -2.45
N GLY A 187 -11.63 8.10 -2.57
CA GLY A 187 -12.58 7.18 -1.96
C GLY A 187 -12.10 5.74 -1.99
N LEU A 188 -12.89 4.85 -1.43
CA LEU A 188 -12.59 3.42 -1.37
C LEU A 188 -13.33 2.66 -2.47
N LYS A 189 -12.67 1.69 -3.09
CA LYS A 189 -13.29 0.77 -4.05
C LYS A 189 -13.09 -0.66 -3.59
N TYR A 190 -14.16 -1.29 -3.14
CA TYR A 190 -14.17 -2.71 -2.81
C TYR A 190 -14.32 -3.54 -4.09
N PHE A 191 -13.40 -4.48 -4.34
CA PHE A 191 -13.38 -5.29 -5.56
C PHE A 191 -12.97 -6.74 -5.25
N PRO A 192 -13.31 -7.72 -6.12
CA PRO A 192 -12.90 -9.11 -5.93
C PRO A 192 -11.46 -9.27 -6.43
N GLY A 193 -10.48 -9.16 -5.54
CA GLY A 193 -9.09 -9.39 -5.89
C GLY A 193 -8.59 -10.74 -5.40
N ASP A 194 -7.33 -11.04 -5.70
CA ASP A 194 -6.71 -12.30 -5.30
C ASP A 194 -6.27 -12.23 -3.82
N GLY A 195 -7.21 -12.51 -2.92
CA GLY A 195 -7.04 -12.48 -1.46
C GLY A 195 -7.39 -11.13 -0.83
N CYS A 196 -7.33 -11.05 0.49
CA CYS A 196 -7.69 -9.84 1.23
C CYS A 196 -6.46 -8.94 1.44
N TYR A 197 -6.52 -7.69 0.98
CA TYR A 197 -5.45 -6.73 1.22
C TYR A 197 -5.89 -5.27 1.04
N SER A 198 -5.15 -4.36 1.67
CA SER A 198 -5.35 -2.91 1.54
C SER A 198 -4.07 -2.12 1.79
N SER A 199 -4.05 -0.86 1.37
CA SER A 199 -3.02 0.10 1.78
C SER A 199 -3.39 0.76 3.11
N VAL A 200 -2.39 1.09 3.93
CA VAL A 200 -2.61 1.77 5.21
C VAL A 200 -2.73 3.27 5.01
N GLY A 201 -3.83 3.84 5.51
CA GLY A 201 -4.17 5.25 5.32
C GLY A 201 -4.68 5.53 3.90
N ARG A 202 -4.91 6.81 3.62
CA ARG A 202 -5.32 7.30 2.31
C ARG A 202 -4.09 7.45 1.41
N GLN A 203 -4.10 6.89 0.21
CA GLN A 203 -2.94 6.98 -0.68
C GLN A 203 -2.94 8.24 -1.56
N SER A 204 -4.12 8.80 -1.86
CA SER A 204 -4.29 9.88 -2.83
C SER A 204 -5.43 10.82 -2.43
N LEU A 205 -5.40 12.07 -2.89
CA LEU A 205 -6.44 13.09 -2.62
C LEU A 205 -7.59 13.04 -3.63
N ASN A 206 -7.39 12.37 -4.76
CA ASN A 206 -8.24 12.50 -5.93
C ASN A 206 -8.43 11.18 -6.69
N GLU A 207 -8.12 10.05 -6.06
CA GLU A 207 -8.20 8.72 -6.68
C GLU A 207 -8.88 7.71 -5.76
N LEU A 208 -9.47 6.70 -6.40
CA LEU A 208 -10.04 5.55 -5.70
C LEU A 208 -8.93 4.63 -5.24
N GLN A 209 -8.88 4.40 -3.93
CA GLN A 209 -8.03 3.41 -3.32
C GLN A 209 -8.75 2.07 -3.29
N GLU A 210 -8.13 1.06 -3.90
CA GLU A 210 -8.71 -0.27 -3.99
C GLU A 210 -8.52 -1.07 -2.68
N ILE A 211 -9.58 -1.77 -2.27
CA ILE A 211 -9.60 -2.74 -1.16
C ILE A 211 -10.02 -4.08 -1.74
N SER A 212 -9.14 -5.06 -1.64
CA SER A 212 -9.39 -6.40 -2.15
C SER A 212 -10.12 -7.22 -1.11
N ILE A 213 -11.21 -7.87 -1.56
CA ILE A 213 -12.05 -8.78 -0.79
C ILE A 213 -11.90 -10.19 -1.34
#